data_AF-A0A9X2ABX2-F1
#
_entry.id   AF-A0A9X2ABX2-F1
#
_cell.length_a   1.000
_cell.length_b   1.000
_cell.length_c   1.000
_cell.angle_alpha   90.00
_cell.angle_beta   90.00
_cell.angle_gamma   90.00
#
_symmetry.space_group_name_H-M   'P 1'
#
loop_
_entity.id
_entity.type
_entity.pdbx_description
1 polymer ?
#
loop_
_entity_poly.entity_id
_entity_poly.type
_entity_poly.pdbx_seq_one_letter_code
_entity_poly.pdbx_strand_id
1 'polypeptide(L)'
;MKRIFIIILPVLISFSSFGQDTIQKKLIKKYIPLKMYEELIGKPSDTTEFRYSEDDTLVSVPLDFDPFERRGLVKVPYEAKDSIFLKLYKQVVYNLGETGSSKERMHYWKDDVKIYIDESVPDDHAKELMVFAENLASDIDSLNISRQYTREKANYLVYYLNRDHLTDYEPRINAAGNGYYINWNGKQQIYNGKLKINTELVKSEFDQIQLLKSNFFKSLGFFKSSQQLQCGSFLSPYPGAKKLTDKDMEILKYHYSYGVCKGVDLKTFTEVTNSMNQKLQEDPNAVLYIAHHE
;
A
#
# COMPACT_ATOMS: atom_id res chain seq x y z
N MET A 1 -44.32 -74.90 4.90
CA MET A 1 -43.75 -73.59 5.29
C MET A 1 -42.24 -73.43 5.09
N LYS A 2 -41.42 -74.49 4.96
CA LYS A 2 -39.96 -74.38 4.78
C LYS A 2 -39.46 -74.02 3.35
N ARG A 3 -40.30 -74.12 2.31
CA ARG A 3 -39.89 -73.83 0.92
C ARG A 3 -40.07 -72.36 0.48
N ILE A 4 -40.87 -71.58 1.20
CA ILE A 4 -41.09 -70.16 0.89
C ILE A 4 -39.90 -69.30 1.36
N PHE A 5 -39.19 -69.73 2.40
CA PHE A 5 -38.03 -69.00 2.95
C PHE A 5 -36.79 -69.02 2.05
N ILE A 6 -36.67 -69.99 1.13
CA ILE A 6 -35.47 -70.15 0.28
C ILE A 6 -35.50 -69.19 -0.93
N ILE A 7 -36.67 -68.67 -1.30
CA ILE A 7 -36.82 -67.78 -2.47
C ILE A 7 -36.66 -66.30 -2.07
N ILE A 8 -36.92 -65.94 -0.81
CA ILE A 8 -36.85 -64.54 -0.34
C ILE A 8 -35.40 -64.06 -0.16
N LEU A 9 -34.49 -64.96 0.21
CA LEU A 9 -33.09 -64.63 0.48
C LEU A 9 -32.30 -64.12 -0.76
N PRO A 10 -32.39 -64.74 -1.96
CA PRO A 10 -31.70 -64.22 -3.14
C PRO A 10 -32.31 -62.91 -3.68
N VAL A 11 -33.59 -62.62 -3.42
CA VAL A 11 -34.25 -61.37 -3.84
C VAL A 11 -33.80 -60.18 -2.99
N LEU A 12 -33.49 -60.38 -1.71
CA LEU A 12 -32.98 -59.30 -0.85
C LEU A 12 -31.51 -58.96 -1.11
N ILE A 13 -30.71 -59.91 -1.61
CA ILE A 13 -29.28 -59.69 -1.92
C ILE A 13 -29.10 -58.91 -3.23
N SER A 14 -30.07 -58.94 -4.15
CA SER A 14 -30.02 -58.15 -5.40
C SER A 14 -30.42 -56.67 -5.25
N PHE A 15 -31.00 -56.26 -4.11
CA PHE A 15 -31.29 -54.84 -3.85
C PHE A 15 -30.10 -54.07 -3.23
N SER A 16 -29.11 -54.75 -2.64
CA SER A 16 -27.91 -54.09 -2.10
C SER A 16 -26.83 -53.81 -3.16
N SER A 17 -27.04 -54.23 -4.42
CA SER A 17 -26.07 -54.05 -5.51
C SER A 17 -26.26 -52.76 -6.31
N PHE A 18 -27.31 -51.97 -6.07
CA PHE A 18 -27.58 -50.70 -6.78
C PHE A 18 -27.19 -49.44 -6.01
N GLY A 19 -26.55 -49.58 -4.84
CA GLY A 19 -25.97 -48.47 -4.09
C GLY A 19 -24.53 -48.16 -4.50
N GLN A 20 -24.19 -48.14 -5.79
CA GLN A 20 -22.99 -47.44 -6.22
C GLN A 20 -23.31 -45.95 -6.21
N ASP A 21 -23.13 -45.33 -5.05
CA ASP A 21 -22.78 -43.92 -4.96
C ASP A 21 -21.47 -43.73 -5.74
N THR A 22 -21.56 -43.63 -7.06
CA THR A 22 -20.67 -42.73 -7.75
C THR A 22 -21.01 -41.37 -7.16
N ILE A 23 -20.27 -40.98 -6.13
CA ILE A 23 -20.01 -39.58 -5.82
C ILE A 23 -19.48 -39.03 -7.14
N GLN A 24 -20.39 -38.65 -8.05
CA GLN A 24 -20.06 -37.83 -9.18
C GLN A 24 -19.39 -36.65 -8.53
N LYS A 25 -18.09 -36.49 -8.75
CA LYS A 25 -17.39 -35.26 -8.38
C LYS A 25 -18.25 -34.16 -8.95
N LYS A 26 -19.03 -33.51 -8.07
CA LYS A 26 -19.92 -32.43 -8.45
C LYS A 26 -18.97 -31.45 -9.11
N LEU A 27 -19.04 -31.30 -10.43
CA LEU A 27 -18.16 -30.40 -11.15
C LEU A 27 -18.43 -29.03 -10.54
N ILE A 28 -17.52 -28.59 -9.68
CA ILE A 28 -17.61 -27.30 -9.03
C ILE A 28 -17.41 -26.32 -10.17
N LYS A 29 -18.49 -25.69 -10.61
CA LYS A 29 -18.42 -24.60 -11.58
C LYS A 29 -18.22 -23.31 -10.80
N LYS A 30 -17.22 -22.53 -11.20
CA LYS A 30 -17.02 -21.17 -10.71
C LYS A 30 -17.88 -20.23 -11.55
N TYR A 31 -18.45 -19.22 -10.91
CA TYR A 31 -19.32 -18.25 -11.57
C TYR A 31 -18.86 -16.83 -11.23
N ILE A 32 -18.99 -15.93 -12.20
CA ILE A 32 -18.75 -14.48 -12.02
C ILE A 32 -19.93 -13.69 -12.60
N PRO A 33 -20.19 -12.45 -12.14
CA PRO A 33 -21.23 -11.60 -12.73
C PRO A 33 -21.03 -11.37 -14.24
N LEU A 34 -22.12 -11.34 -15.01
CA LEU A 34 -22.10 -11.16 -16.47
C LEU A 34 -21.39 -9.86 -16.85
N LYS A 35 -21.64 -8.77 -16.13
CA LYS A 35 -20.94 -7.50 -16.33
C LYS A 35 -19.42 -7.64 -16.23
N MET A 36 -18.95 -8.40 -15.22
CA MET A 36 -17.52 -8.68 -15.04
C MET A 36 -16.99 -9.58 -16.17
N TYR A 37 -17.76 -10.59 -16.61
CA TYR A 37 -17.39 -11.44 -17.73
C TYR A 37 -17.21 -10.61 -19.02
N GLU A 38 -18.16 -9.72 -19.32
CA GLU A 38 -18.12 -8.85 -20.50
C GLU A 38 -16.91 -7.91 -20.49
N GLU A 39 -16.54 -7.38 -19.33
CA GLU A 39 -15.35 -6.53 -19.15
C GLU A 39 -14.02 -7.30 -19.29
N LEU A 40 -14.00 -8.61 -19.04
CA LEU A 40 -12.78 -9.42 -19.00
C LEU A 40 -12.54 -10.26 -20.26
N ILE A 41 -13.60 -10.83 -20.80
CA ILE A 41 -13.57 -11.81 -21.90
C ILE A 41 -14.30 -11.28 -23.13
N GLY A 42 -15.22 -10.33 -22.95
CA GLY A 42 -16.09 -9.81 -23.99
C GLY A 42 -17.50 -10.43 -23.91
N LYS A 43 -18.35 -10.09 -24.88
CA LYS A 43 -19.73 -10.58 -24.90
C LYS A 43 -19.75 -12.11 -25.07
N PRO A 44 -20.40 -12.85 -24.17
CA PRO A 44 -20.52 -14.30 -24.33
C PRO A 44 -21.30 -14.62 -25.59
N SER A 45 -20.79 -15.58 -26.37
CA SER A 45 -21.44 -16.05 -27.60
C SER A 45 -22.55 -17.06 -27.33
N ASP A 46 -22.61 -17.63 -26.12
CA ASP A 46 -23.55 -18.66 -25.72
C ASP A 46 -24.08 -18.40 -24.30
N THR A 47 -25.38 -18.63 -24.09
CA THR A 47 -26.08 -18.47 -22.81
C THR A 47 -26.18 -19.77 -22.01
N THR A 48 -25.74 -20.90 -22.56
CA THR A 48 -25.74 -22.21 -21.87
C THR A 48 -24.92 -22.23 -20.58
N GLU A 49 -23.97 -21.30 -20.42
CA GLU A 49 -23.15 -21.16 -19.23
C GLU A 49 -23.68 -20.11 -18.23
N PHE A 50 -24.91 -19.63 -18.41
CA PHE A 50 -25.52 -18.63 -17.53
C PHE A 50 -26.24 -19.28 -16.34
N ARG A 51 -26.19 -18.58 -15.20
CA ARG A 51 -26.96 -18.90 -14.01
C ARG A 51 -27.57 -17.62 -13.45
N TYR A 52 -28.88 -17.63 -13.25
CA TYR A 52 -29.60 -16.49 -12.68
C TYR A 52 -29.75 -16.67 -11.17
N SER A 53 -29.39 -15.65 -10.39
CA SER A 53 -29.48 -15.68 -8.93
C SER A 53 -29.76 -14.28 -8.39
N GLU A 54 -30.82 -14.12 -7.59
CA GLU A 54 -31.11 -12.92 -6.78
C GLU A 54 -30.83 -11.60 -7.53
N ASP A 55 -31.43 -11.44 -8.71
CA ASP A 55 -31.35 -10.27 -9.60
C ASP A 55 -30.05 -10.07 -10.41
N ASP A 56 -29.10 -11.02 -10.39
CA ASP A 56 -27.91 -10.99 -11.25
C ASP A 56 -27.84 -12.18 -12.21
N THR A 57 -27.17 -11.96 -13.34
CA THR A 57 -26.83 -13.01 -14.29
C THR A 57 -25.36 -13.37 -14.08
N LEU A 58 -25.10 -14.61 -13.70
CA LEU A 58 -23.75 -15.12 -13.51
C LEU A 58 -23.34 -15.97 -14.71
N VAL A 59 -22.07 -15.91 -15.10
CA VAL A 59 -21.51 -16.69 -16.21
C VAL A 59 -20.48 -17.65 -15.63
N SER A 60 -20.54 -18.91 -16.06
CA SER A 60 -19.59 -19.93 -15.65
C SER A 60 -18.20 -19.66 -16.25
N VAL A 61 -17.17 -19.89 -15.46
CA VAL A 61 -15.77 -19.74 -15.87
C VAL A 61 -14.98 -20.99 -15.46
N PRO A 62 -13.85 -21.26 -16.14
CA PRO A 62 -12.92 -22.31 -15.70
C PRO A 62 -12.57 -22.18 -14.21
N LEU A 63 -12.34 -23.31 -13.54
CA LEU A 63 -12.05 -23.32 -12.10
C LEU A 63 -10.77 -22.54 -11.75
N ASP A 64 -9.79 -22.61 -12.64
CA ASP A 64 -8.52 -21.89 -12.62
C ASP A 64 -8.63 -20.46 -13.17
N PHE A 65 -9.82 -20.01 -13.60
CA PHE A 65 -10.01 -18.65 -14.08
C PHE A 65 -9.69 -17.64 -12.99
N ASP A 66 -8.56 -16.96 -13.14
CA ASP A 66 -8.20 -15.81 -12.34
C ASP A 66 -8.46 -14.53 -13.13
N PRO A 67 -9.51 -13.75 -12.79
CA PRO A 67 -9.80 -12.49 -13.48
C PRO A 67 -8.66 -11.46 -13.35
N PHE A 68 -7.72 -11.69 -12.44
CA PHE A 68 -6.61 -10.79 -12.15
C PHE A 68 -5.31 -11.16 -12.89
N GLU A 69 -5.08 -12.43 -13.26
CA GLU A 69 -3.85 -12.86 -13.97
C GLU A 69 -3.68 -12.15 -15.32
N ARG A 70 -4.78 -11.91 -16.05
CA ARG A 70 -4.72 -11.33 -17.40
C ARG A 70 -4.44 -9.83 -17.46
N ARG A 71 -4.42 -9.12 -16.32
CA ARG A 71 -4.34 -7.65 -16.26
C ARG A 71 -3.05 -7.10 -15.65
N GLY A 72 -2.04 -7.94 -15.41
CA GLY A 72 -0.84 -7.53 -14.67
C GLY A 72 -1.21 -7.03 -13.27
N LEU A 73 -2.23 -7.64 -12.65
CA LEU A 73 -2.69 -7.29 -11.31
C LEU A 73 -1.95 -8.16 -10.30
N VAL A 74 -1.23 -7.53 -9.39
CA VAL A 74 -0.58 -8.21 -8.27
C VAL A 74 -1.57 -8.27 -7.11
N LYS A 75 -1.67 -9.45 -6.49
CA LYS A 75 -2.48 -9.68 -5.29
C LYS A 75 -1.59 -9.67 -4.07
N VAL A 76 -1.91 -8.82 -3.12
CA VAL A 76 -1.19 -8.79 -1.85
C VAL A 76 -2.15 -9.02 -0.69
N PRO A 77 -1.78 -9.90 0.26
CA PRO A 77 -2.56 -10.13 1.46
C PRO A 77 -2.89 -8.81 2.18
N TYR A 78 -4.15 -8.63 2.52
CA TYR A 78 -4.58 -7.50 3.33
C TYR A 78 -4.17 -7.74 4.78
N GLU A 79 -3.37 -6.82 5.34
CA GLU A 79 -3.03 -6.82 6.75
C GLU A 79 -4.01 -5.90 7.50
N ALA A 80 -4.87 -6.49 8.32
CA ALA A 80 -5.81 -5.74 9.13
C ALA A 80 -5.08 -4.90 10.18
N LYS A 81 -5.51 -3.65 10.33
CA LYS A 81 -5.03 -2.73 11.35
C LYS A 81 -6.17 -2.28 12.24
N ASP A 82 -5.85 -2.02 13.51
CA ASP A 82 -6.82 -1.52 14.47
C ASP A 82 -7.28 -0.09 14.14
N SER A 83 -8.38 0.32 14.77
CA SER A 83 -8.99 1.62 14.53
C SER A 83 -8.13 2.80 14.98
N ILE A 84 -7.25 2.61 15.97
CA ILE A 84 -6.35 3.63 16.49
C ILE A 84 -5.26 3.92 15.44
N PHE A 85 -4.62 2.87 14.92
CA PHE A 85 -3.65 2.98 13.84
C PHE A 85 -4.28 3.61 12.60
N LEU A 86 -5.44 3.12 12.16
CA LEU A 86 -6.10 3.64 10.95
C LEU A 86 -6.47 5.12 11.10
N LYS A 87 -6.87 5.57 12.30
CA LYS A 87 -7.12 6.99 12.58
C LYS A 87 -5.84 7.81 12.46
N LEU A 88 -4.75 7.37 13.09
CA LEU A 88 -3.45 8.02 13.01
C LEU A 88 -2.93 8.08 11.56
N TYR A 89 -2.97 6.95 10.86
CA TYR A 89 -2.54 6.83 9.46
C TYR A 89 -3.30 7.81 8.57
N LYS A 90 -4.63 7.88 8.71
CA LYS A 90 -5.45 8.85 7.97
C LYS A 90 -5.01 10.29 8.20
N GLN A 91 -4.72 10.68 9.44
CA GLN A 91 -4.25 12.03 9.76
C GLN A 91 -2.90 12.35 9.13
N VAL A 92 -1.97 11.41 9.21
CA VAL A 92 -0.58 11.59 8.75
C VAL A 92 -0.49 11.58 7.22
N VAL A 93 -1.20 10.67 6.55
CA VAL A 93 -1.03 10.40 5.10
C VAL A 93 -1.96 11.22 4.22
N TYR A 94 -3.18 11.49 4.67
CA TYR A 94 -4.16 12.28 3.91
C TYR A 94 -4.19 13.74 4.35
N ASN A 95 -3.24 14.15 5.19
CA ASN A 95 -3.08 15.54 5.62
C ASN A 95 -4.38 16.13 6.19
N LEU A 96 -5.11 15.33 6.97
CA LEU A 96 -6.38 15.74 7.56
C LEU A 96 -6.10 16.78 8.65
N GLY A 97 -6.13 18.05 8.25
CA GLY A 97 -6.28 19.17 9.18
C GLY A 97 -7.67 19.17 9.82
N GLU A 98 -8.00 20.23 10.55
CA GLU A 98 -9.30 20.38 11.23
C GLU A 98 -10.50 20.30 10.28
N THR A 99 -10.31 20.62 8.99
CA THR A 99 -11.35 20.65 7.94
C THR A 99 -11.15 19.61 6.83
N GLY A 100 -10.38 18.54 7.09
CA GLY A 100 -9.98 17.55 6.08
C GLY A 100 -11.14 17.05 5.20
N SER A 101 -10.94 17.07 3.88
CA SER A 101 -11.93 16.62 2.91
C SER A 101 -11.84 15.12 2.67
N SER A 102 -12.97 14.47 2.36
CA SER A 102 -12.99 13.09 1.88
C SER A 102 -12.30 12.88 0.53
N LYS A 103 -11.99 13.99 -0.17
CA LYS A 103 -11.28 14.02 -1.46
C LYS A 103 -9.76 14.08 -1.34
N GLU A 104 -9.22 14.23 -0.13
CA GLU A 104 -7.78 14.17 0.08
C GLU A 104 -7.23 12.83 -0.41
N ARG A 105 -6.04 12.85 -1.01
CA ARG A 105 -5.42 11.67 -1.60
C ARG A 105 -4.03 11.47 -1.03
N MET A 106 -3.66 10.22 -0.85
CA MET A 106 -2.29 9.89 -0.44
C MET A 106 -1.31 10.16 -1.59
N HIS A 107 -0.10 10.63 -1.25
CA HIS A 107 1.00 10.78 -2.20
C HIS A 107 2.04 9.70 -1.96
N TYR A 108 2.65 9.16 -3.01
CA TYR A 108 3.65 8.10 -2.90
C TYR A 108 4.68 8.22 -4.01
N TRP A 109 5.90 7.74 -3.78
CA TRP A 109 6.90 7.57 -4.83
C TRP A 109 6.54 6.35 -5.68
N LYS A 110 6.38 6.55 -6.99
CA LYS A 110 6.12 5.43 -7.92
C LYS A 110 7.42 4.71 -8.28
N ASP A 111 8.45 5.49 -8.58
CA ASP A 111 9.77 5.01 -8.97
C ASP A 111 10.74 5.16 -7.80
N ASP A 112 11.88 4.47 -7.88
CA ASP A 112 12.97 4.54 -6.90
C ASP A 112 13.34 5.98 -6.53
N VAL A 113 13.58 6.23 -5.25
CA VAL A 113 14.09 7.53 -4.78
C VAL A 113 15.61 7.57 -5.00
N LYS A 114 16.02 8.32 -6.02
CA LYS A 114 17.41 8.48 -6.44
C LYS A 114 17.92 9.81 -5.91
N ILE A 115 18.74 9.75 -4.86
CA ILE A 115 19.20 10.91 -4.10
C ILE A 115 20.55 11.39 -4.64
N TYR A 116 20.60 12.62 -5.13
CA TYR A 116 21.83 13.37 -5.28
C TYR A 116 22.02 14.27 -4.06
N ILE A 117 23.20 14.19 -3.45
CA ILE A 117 23.60 15.03 -2.32
C ILE A 117 24.65 15.99 -2.84
N ASP A 118 24.32 17.27 -2.78
CA ASP A 118 25.15 18.39 -3.23
C ASP A 118 26.41 18.55 -2.37
N GLU A 119 27.48 19.10 -2.94
CA GLU A 119 28.77 19.33 -2.28
C GLU A 119 28.68 20.24 -1.05
N SER A 120 27.62 21.05 -0.96
CA SER A 120 27.33 21.86 0.23
C SER A 120 27.05 21.05 1.50
N VAL A 121 26.73 19.75 1.37
CA VAL A 121 26.42 18.87 2.49
C VAL A 121 27.70 18.14 2.95
N PRO A 122 28.11 18.26 4.22
CA PRO A 122 29.27 17.54 4.74
C PRO A 122 29.18 16.02 4.51
N ASP A 123 30.31 15.39 4.21
CA ASP A 123 30.38 13.96 3.87
C ASP A 123 29.78 13.06 4.97
N ASP A 124 30.05 13.39 6.24
CA ASP A 124 29.49 12.63 7.38
C ASP A 124 27.97 12.74 7.44
N HIS A 125 27.40 13.93 7.17
CA HIS A 125 25.95 14.12 7.13
C HIS A 125 25.33 13.37 5.95
N ALA A 126 26.01 13.38 4.80
CA ALA A 126 25.61 12.67 3.62
C ALA A 126 25.60 11.15 3.84
N LYS A 127 26.62 10.62 4.52
CA LYS A 127 26.71 9.21 4.91
C LYS A 127 25.63 8.84 5.92
N GLU A 128 25.41 9.66 6.94
CA GLU A 128 24.36 9.44 7.93
C GLU A 128 22.95 9.42 7.32
N LEU A 129 22.68 10.30 6.37
CA LEU A 129 21.40 10.32 5.65
C LEU A 129 21.23 9.05 4.81
N MET A 130 22.27 8.62 4.08
CA MET A 130 22.17 7.43 3.23
C MET A 130 22.01 6.15 4.06
N VAL A 131 22.77 5.99 5.15
CA VAL A 131 22.58 4.86 6.08
C VAL A 131 21.16 4.85 6.64
N PHE A 132 20.64 6.02 7.03
CA PHE A 132 19.26 6.13 7.48
C PHE A 132 18.26 5.73 6.38
N ALA A 133 18.44 6.23 5.16
CA ALA A 133 17.55 5.97 4.05
C ALA A 133 17.55 4.50 3.60
N GLU A 134 18.71 3.86 3.54
CA GLU A 134 18.86 2.44 3.22
C GLU A 134 18.18 1.56 4.28
N ASN A 135 18.31 1.91 5.56
CA ASN A 135 17.62 1.22 6.66
C ASN A 135 16.10 1.39 6.61
N LEU A 136 15.57 2.48 6.02
CA LEU A 136 14.12 2.62 5.82
C LEU A 136 13.62 1.68 4.72
N ALA A 137 14.39 1.55 3.63
CA ALA A 137 14.05 0.74 2.47
C ALA A 137 14.23 -0.76 2.70
N SER A 138 15.13 -1.18 3.59
CA SER A 138 15.52 -2.59 3.76
C SER A 138 14.36 -3.54 4.09
N ASP A 139 13.33 -3.02 4.76
CA ASP A 139 12.16 -3.80 5.21
C ASP A 139 10.91 -3.53 4.35
N ILE A 140 11.04 -2.85 3.21
CA ILE A 140 9.92 -2.38 2.39
C ILE A 140 10.21 -2.66 0.91
N ASP A 141 9.73 -3.80 0.43
CA ASP A 141 10.00 -4.27 -0.94
C ASP A 141 9.62 -3.27 -2.04
N SER A 142 8.59 -2.45 -1.83
CA SER A 142 8.11 -1.49 -2.84
C SER A 142 8.76 -0.10 -2.76
N LEU A 143 9.72 0.08 -1.85
CA LEU A 143 10.45 1.33 -1.66
C LEU A 143 11.94 1.07 -1.85
N ASN A 144 12.49 1.52 -2.98
CA ASN A 144 13.92 1.49 -3.22
C ASN A 144 14.51 2.90 -3.12
N ILE A 145 15.63 3.04 -2.42
CA ILE A 145 16.32 4.31 -2.22
C ILE A 145 17.81 4.12 -2.53
N SER A 146 18.37 4.98 -3.36
CA SER A 146 19.79 4.87 -3.78
C SER A 146 20.46 6.23 -3.91
N ARG A 147 21.78 6.28 -3.67
CA ARG A 147 22.60 7.46 -3.97
C ARG A 147 22.94 7.52 -5.45
N GLN A 148 22.86 8.71 -6.03
CA GLN A 148 23.39 9.04 -7.34
C GLN A 148 24.46 10.12 -7.19
N TYR A 149 25.60 9.91 -7.86
CA TYR A 149 26.71 10.88 -7.89
C TYR A 149 26.59 11.89 -9.04
N THR A 150 25.58 11.72 -9.91
CA THR A 150 25.31 12.60 -11.04
C THR A 150 23.91 13.18 -10.86
N ARG A 151 23.80 14.51 -10.79
CA ARG A 151 22.55 15.20 -10.46
C ARG A 151 21.43 14.87 -11.43
N GLU A 152 21.75 14.76 -12.72
CA GLU A 152 20.80 14.50 -13.80
C GLU A 152 20.17 13.10 -13.72
N LYS A 153 20.79 12.18 -12.97
CA LYS A 153 20.29 10.82 -12.73
C LYS A 153 19.43 10.71 -11.46
N ALA A 154 19.38 11.77 -10.66
CA ALA A 154 18.61 11.83 -9.43
C ALA A 154 17.23 12.43 -9.66
N ASN A 155 16.26 11.96 -8.89
CA ASN A 155 14.94 12.59 -8.77
C ASN A 155 14.77 13.31 -7.42
N TYR A 156 15.73 13.17 -6.50
CA TYR A 156 15.73 13.81 -5.20
C TYR A 156 17.06 14.56 -4.96
N LEU A 157 16.99 15.84 -4.60
CA LEU A 157 18.17 16.69 -4.35
C LEU A 157 18.25 17.08 -2.87
N VAL A 158 19.38 16.82 -2.22
CA VAL A 158 19.69 17.29 -0.86
C VAL A 158 20.80 18.31 -0.94
N TYR A 159 20.63 19.48 -0.33
CA TYR A 159 21.63 20.55 -0.34
C TYR A 159 21.52 21.43 0.90
N TYR A 160 22.64 22.05 1.26
CA TYR A 160 22.73 23.05 2.32
C TYR A 160 22.84 24.44 1.72
N LEU A 161 22.17 25.41 2.36
CA LEU A 161 22.33 26.82 2.06
C LEU A 161 23.21 27.46 3.14
N ASN A 162 24.34 28.02 2.73
CA ASN A 162 25.30 28.67 3.62
C ASN A 162 26.11 29.76 2.87
N ARG A 163 27.04 30.42 3.56
CA ARG A 163 27.84 31.51 2.96
C ARG A 163 28.68 31.08 1.75
N ASP A 164 29.16 29.84 1.76
CA ASP A 164 30.01 29.30 0.70
C ASP A 164 29.17 28.68 -0.44
N HIS A 165 27.95 28.24 -0.13
CA HIS A 165 27.00 27.62 -1.05
C HIS A 165 25.65 28.37 -1.02
N LEU A 166 25.52 29.39 -1.87
CA LEU A 166 24.36 30.30 -1.91
C LEU A 166 23.25 29.86 -2.88
N THR A 167 23.46 28.78 -3.65
CA THR A 167 22.51 28.37 -4.67
C THR A 167 21.25 27.76 -4.07
N ASP A 168 20.14 28.51 -4.10
CA ASP A 168 18.82 28.01 -3.68
C ASP A 168 18.12 27.30 -4.84
N TYR A 169 18.19 25.97 -4.85
CA TYR A 169 17.54 25.14 -5.86
C TYR A 169 16.01 25.03 -5.67
N GLU A 170 15.47 25.51 -4.55
CA GLU A 170 14.04 25.45 -4.25
C GLU A 170 13.56 26.65 -3.40
N PRO A 171 13.40 27.82 -4.01
CA PRO A 171 12.98 29.03 -3.29
C PRO A 171 11.58 28.96 -2.67
N ARG A 172 10.75 27.98 -3.07
CA ARG A 172 9.42 27.74 -2.46
C ARG A 172 9.51 27.18 -1.04
N ILE A 173 10.61 26.50 -0.71
CA ILE A 173 10.97 26.31 0.68
C ILE A 173 11.47 27.69 1.14
N ASN A 174 10.73 28.35 2.04
CA ASN A 174 11.07 29.70 2.52
C ASN A 174 12.60 29.84 2.75
N ALA A 175 13.19 31.00 2.45
CA ALA A 175 14.62 31.28 2.65
C ALA A 175 15.09 31.05 4.11
N ALA A 176 14.20 31.28 5.09
CA ALA A 176 14.42 30.93 6.49
C ALA A 176 14.07 29.47 6.85
N GLY A 177 13.51 28.73 5.89
CA GLY A 177 12.93 27.41 6.06
C GLY A 177 13.94 26.30 5.80
N ASN A 178 14.17 25.51 6.84
CA ASN A 178 14.63 24.13 6.68
C ASN A 178 13.41 23.29 6.27
N GLY A 179 13.55 22.42 5.28
CA GLY A 179 12.40 21.64 4.86
C GLY A 179 12.63 20.87 3.58
N TYR A 180 11.52 20.44 3.01
CA TYR A 180 11.50 19.76 1.74
C TYR A 180 10.36 20.29 0.87
N TYR A 181 10.49 20.09 -0.43
CA TYR A 181 9.45 20.32 -1.41
C TYR A 181 9.42 19.14 -2.36
N ILE A 182 8.24 18.65 -2.68
CA ILE A 182 8.04 17.54 -3.61
C ILE A 182 7.06 17.97 -4.70
N ASN A 183 7.26 17.42 -5.90
CA ASN A 183 6.34 17.56 -7.01
C ASN A 183 5.72 16.19 -7.30
N TRP A 184 4.42 16.18 -7.56
CA TRP A 184 3.67 14.98 -7.91
C TRP A 184 2.78 15.23 -9.14
N ASN A 185 2.39 14.15 -9.83
CA ASN A 185 1.54 14.22 -11.01
C ASN A 185 0.04 14.07 -10.65
N GLY A 186 -0.85 14.13 -11.64
CA GLY A 186 -2.31 13.99 -11.43
C GLY A 186 -2.76 12.65 -10.82
N LYS A 187 -1.89 11.63 -10.81
CA LYS A 187 -2.10 10.33 -10.16
C LYS A 187 -1.54 10.28 -8.73
N GLN A 188 -1.14 11.43 -8.18
CA GLN A 188 -0.54 11.59 -6.84
C GLN A 188 0.80 10.86 -6.69
N GLN A 189 1.48 10.59 -7.80
CA GLN A 189 2.79 9.96 -7.82
C GLN A 189 3.85 11.05 -7.72
N ILE A 190 4.69 10.96 -6.68
CA ILE A 190 5.84 11.83 -6.47
C ILE A 190 6.91 11.44 -7.49
N TYR A 191 7.45 12.44 -8.19
CA TYR A 191 8.49 12.24 -9.21
C TYR A 191 9.70 13.16 -9.02
N ASN A 192 9.62 14.16 -8.14
CA ASN A 192 10.75 15.03 -7.82
C ASN A 192 10.69 15.52 -6.38
N GLY A 193 11.83 15.56 -5.71
CA GLY A 193 11.97 16.05 -4.34
C GLY A 193 13.21 16.91 -4.17
N LYS A 194 13.13 17.90 -3.29
CA LYS A 194 14.27 18.71 -2.87
C LYS A 194 14.22 18.91 -1.36
N LEU A 195 15.35 18.75 -0.68
CA LEU A 195 15.51 18.96 0.75
C LEU A 195 16.59 20.02 0.96
N LYS A 196 16.20 21.10 1.64
CA LYS A 196 17.06 22.24 1.97
C LYS A 196 17.24 22.35 3.47
N ILE A 197 18.49 22.47 3.93
CA ILE A 197 18.82 22.92 5.29
C ILE A 197 19.62 24.22 5.18
N ASN A 198 19.18 25.26 5.87
CA ASN A 198 19.91 26.53 5.98
C ASN A 198 20.80 26.48 7.23
N THR A 199 22.09 26.23 7.03
CA THR A 199 23.06 26.11 8.14
C THR A 199 23.52 27.48 8.66
N GLU A 200 23.10 28.59 8.04
CA GLU A 200 23.19 29.91 8.68
C GLU A 200 22.23 30.04 9.87
N LEU A 201 21.12 29.31 9.87
CA LEU A 201 20.11 29.33 10.92
C LEU A 201 20.24 28.17 11.91
N VAL A 202 20.73 27.00 11.43
CA VAL A 202 20.91 25.81 12.25
C VAL A 202 22.40 25.53 12.40
N LYS A 203 23.00 26.01 13.50
CA LYS A 203 24.45 25.93 13.72
C LYS A 203 24.92 24.59 14.29
N SER A 204 24.06 23.88 15.01
CA SER A 204 24.36 22.57 15.59
C SER A 204 24.35 21.49 14.51
N GLU A 205 25.45 20.77 14.31
CA GLU A 205 25.54 19.63 13.38
C GLU A 205 24.51 18.55 13.71
N PHE A 206 24.32 18.29 15.01
CA PHE A 206 23.29 17.36 15.48
C PHE A 206 21.90 17.78 14.97
N ASP A 207 21.54 19.06 15.11
CA ASP A 207 20.23 19.54 14.66
C ASP A 207 20.10 19.52 13.13
N GLN A 208 21.18 19.79 12.40
CA GLN A 208 21.21 19.69 10.94
C GLN A 208 20.92 18.25 10.47
N ILE A 209 21.56 17.25 11.08
CA ILE A 209 21.32 15.83 10.81
C ILE A 209 19.88 15.43 11.18
N GLN A 210 19.37 15.90 12.31
CA GLN A 210 18.00 15.62 12.75
C GLN A 210 16.97 16.17 11.76
N LEU A 211 17.19 17.39 11.26
CA LEU A 211 16.34 17.99 10.24
C LEU A 211 16.46 17.28 8.90
N LEU A 212 17.66 16.84 8.49
CA LEU A 212 17.85 16.01 7.30
C LEU A 212 16.98 14.75 7.37
N LYS A 213 17.13 13.94 8.42
CA LYS A 213 16.41 12.67 8.58
C LYS A 213 14.90 12.89 8.67
N SER A 214 14.46 13.86 9.47
CA SER A 214 13.04 14.17 9.66
C SER A 214 12.36 14.67 8.37
N ASN A 215 12.99 15.60 7.65
CA ASN A 215 12.43 16.11 6.40
C ASN A 215 12.46 15.06 5.29
N PHE A 216 13.54 14.27 5.22
CA PHE A 216 13.62 13.15 4.29
C PHE A 216 12.48 12.15 4.54
N PHE A 217 12.32 11.69 5.79
CA PHE A 217 11.25 10.76 6.16
C PHE A 217 9.86 11.28 5.77
N LYS A 218 9.55 12.55 6.09
CA LYS A 218 8.27 13.15 5.73
C LYS A 218 8.06 13.23 4.21
N SER A 219 9.12 13.50 3.45
CA SER A 219 9.05 13.59 2.00
C SER A 219 8.77 12.26 1.29
N LEU A 220 8.88 11.13 2.00
CA LEU A 220 8.57 9.82 1.44
C LEU A 220 7.07 9.63 1.16
N GLY A 221 6.16 10.31 1.85
CA GLY A 221 4.71 10.18 1.55
C GLY A 221 3.96 11.50 1.70
N PHE A 222 4.70 12.61 1.65
CA PHE A 222 4.20 13.94 2.04
C PHE A 222 3.57 13.97 3.44
N PHE A 223 4.14 13.19 4.36
CA PHE A 223 3.53 12.94 5.66
C PHE A 223 3.46 14.20 6.52
N LYS A 224 2.31 14.40 7.17
CA LYS A 224 2.10 15.44 8.17
C LYS A 224 2.42 14.94 9.57
N SER A 225 2.69 15.91 10.43
CA SER A 225 2.86 15.62 11.83
C SER A 225 1.51 15.41 12.54
N SER A 226 1.48 14.52 13.54
CA SER A 226 0.30 14.29 14.38
C SER A 226 0.64 14.42 15.86
N GLN A 227 -0.22 15.11 16.61
CA GLN A 227 -0.13 15.22 18.07
C GLN A 227 -0.39 13.88 18.79
N GLN A 228 -0.93 12.87 18.09
CA GLN A 228 -1.12 11.53 18.64
C GLN A 228 0.19 10.74 18.75
N LEU A 229 1.28 11.25 18.17
CA LEU A 229 2.59 10.64 18.23
C LEU A 229 3.44 11.21 19.36
N GLN A 230 4.15 10.32 20.05
CA GLN A 230 5.05 10.67 21.15
C GLN A 230 6.09 11.73 20.75
N CYS A 231 6.50 12.55 21.73
CA CYS A 231 7.66 13.43 21.60
C CYS A 231 8.86 12.61 21.11
N GLY A 232 9.59 13.14 20.12
CA GLY A 232 10.73 12.46 19.52
C GLY A 232 10.44 11.59 18.30
N SER A 233 9.18 11.34 17.90
CA SER A 233 8.89 10.75 16.59
C SER A 233 9.17 11.75 15.45
N PHE A 234 9.60 11.27 14.28
CA PHE A 234 9.79 12.11 13.09
C PHE A 234 8.47 12.75 12.63
N LEU A 235 7.36 12.04 12.80
CA LEU A 235 6.02 12.51 12.51
C LEU A 235 5.36 13.22 13.70
N SER A 236 6.07 13.48 14.79
CA SER A 236 5.54 14.28 15.90
C SER A 236 5.81 15.79 15.71
N PRO A 237 4.85 16.68 16.05
CA PRO A 237 5.03 18.13 15.95
C PRO A 237 5.92 18.72 17.05
N TYR A 238 6.21 17.96 18.12
CA TYR A 238 6.96 18.48 19.27
C TYR A 238 8.43 18.76 18.92
N PRO A 239 9.01 19.88 19.39
CA PRO A 239 10.41 20.19 19.15
C PRO A 239 11.35 19.21 19.87
N GLY A 240 12.64 19.26 19.51
CA GLY A 240 13.70 18.46 20.14
C GLY A 240 14.18 17.29 19.28
N ALA A 241 15.13 16.53 19.84
CA ALA A 241 15.76 15.39 19.19
C ALA A 241 14.72 14.37 18.71
N LYS A 242 14.83 13.97 17.44
CA LYS A 242 13.94 12.98 16.84
C LYS A 242 14.67 11.65 16.65
N LYS A 243 13.89 10.58 16.61
CA LYS A 243 14.35 9.26 16.25
C LYS A 243 13.27 8.55 15.48
N LEU A 244 13.68 7.59 14.67
CA LEU A 244 12.77 6.67 14.03
C LEU A 244 12.10 5.83 15.13
N THR A 245 10.78 5.95 15.25
CA THR A 245 10.00 5.12 16.18
C THR A 245 9.32 3.98 15.44
N ASP A 246 8.90 2.95 16.19
CA ASP A 246 8.16 1.82 15.61
C ASP A 246 6.87 2.29 14.91
N LYS A 247 6.23 3.34 15.41
CA LYS A 247 5.04 3.94 14.78
C LYS A 247 5.37 4.69 13.49
N ASP A 248 6.52 5.36 13.41
CA ASP A 248 6.97 5.96 12.15
C ASP A 248 7.20 4.85 11.11
N MET A 249 7.92 3.79 11.50
CA MET A 249 8.19 2.65 10.62
C MET A 249 6.91 1.90 10.22
N GLU A 250 5.97 1.69 11.13
CA GLU A 250 4.68 1.04 10.84
C GLU A 250 3.87 1.84 9.82
N ILE A 251 3.84 3.18 9.94
CA ILE A 251 3.19 4.05 8.95
C ILE A 251 3.88 3.93 7.58
N LEU A 252 5.21 3.98 7.53
CA LEU A 252 5.95 3.89 6.28
C LEU A 252 5.74 2.52 5.61
N LYS A 253 5.86 1.43 6.39
CA LYS A 253 5.61 0.05 5.94
C LYS A 253 4.19 -0.10 5.41
N TYR A 254 3.18 0.40 6.11
CA TYR A 254 1.80 0.32 5.64
C TYR A 254 1.57 1.19 4.41
N HIS A 255 2.20 2.36 4.31
CA HIS A 255 2.06 3.25 3.17
C HIS A 255 2.64 2.67 1.87
N TYR A 256 3.75 1.93 2.00
CA TYR A 256 4.44 1.27 0.89
C TYR A 256 4.20 -0.23 0.83
N SER A 257 3.34 -0.79 1.69
CA SER A 257 2.93 -2.17 1.52
C SER A 257 1.98 -2.24 0.34
N TYR A 258 2.15 -3.29 -0.45
CA TYR A 258 1.27 -3.56 -1.58
C TYR A 258 -0.19 -3.85 -1.14
N GLY A 259 -0.43 -4.06 0.16
CA GLY A 259 -1.74 -4.22 0.79
C GLY A 259 -2.48 -2.91 1.07
N VAL A 260 -2.07 -1.78 0.48
CA VAL A 260 -2.82 -0.52 0.54
C VAL A 260 -3.04 0.01 -0.88
N CYS A 261 -4.26 0.44 -1.18
CA CYS A 261 -4.59 1.00 -2.49
C CYS A 261 -3.80 2.31 -2.72
N LYS A 262 -2.69 2.24 -3.48
CA LYS A 262 -1.81 3.39 -3.74
C LYS A 262 -2.55 4.52 -4.45
N GLY A 263 -2.41 5.76 -3.96
CA GLY A 263 -2.95 6.96 -4.60
C GLY A 263 -4.47 7.11 -4.58
N VAL A 264 -5.21 6.31 -3.80
CA VAL A 264 -6.67 6.48 -3.66
C VAL A 264 -6.99 7.68 -2.77
N ASP A 265 -8.25 8.13 -2.84
CA ASP A 265 -8.78 9.12 -1.91
C ASP A 265 -9.17 8.50 -0.56
N LEU A 266 -9.32 9.36 0.44
CA LEU A 266 -9.64 9.00 1.82
C LEU A 266 -10.93 8.18 1.91
N LYS A 267 -11.93 8.54 1.10
CA LYS A 267 -13.23 7.86 1.07
C LYS A 267 -13.05 6.41 0.63
N THR A 268 -12.44 6.20 -0.53
CA THR A 268 -12.18 4.88 -1.12
C THR A 268 -11.35 4.02 -0.19
N PHE A 269 -10.30 4.59 0.41
CA PHE A 269 -9.50 3.89 1.41
C PHE A 269 -10.34 3.46 2.62
N THR A 270 -11.18 4.36 3.14
CA THR A 270 -12.03 4.06 4.30
C THR A 270 -13.06 2.97 3.98
N GLU A 271 -13.69 3.04 2.81
CA GLU A 271 -14.68 2.04 2.36
C GLU A 271 -14.05 0.65 2.19
N VAL A 272 -12.91 0.57 1.51
CA VAL A 272 -12.18 -0.70 1.33
C VAL A 272 -11.75 -1.28 2.67
N THR A 273 -11.11 -0.47 3.52
CA THR A 273 -10.60 -0.91 4.82
C THR A 273 -11.74 -1.39 5.74
N ASN A 274 -12.86 -0.66 5.76
CA ASN A 274 -14.04 -1.07 6.54
C ASN A 274 -14.64 -2.37 6.02
N SER A 275 -14.79 -2.51 4.70
CA SER A 275 -15.32 -3.73 4.09
C SER A 275 -14.45 -4.95 4.36
N MET A 276 -13.12 -4.81 4.25
CA MET A 276 -12.19 -5.90 4.55
C MET A 276 -12.22 -6.26 6.04
N ASN A 277 -12.23 -5.27 6.93
CA ASN A 277 -12.32 -5.52 8.37
C ASN A 277 -13.64 -6.18 8.77
N GLN A 278 -14.77 -5.80 8.15
CA GLN A 278 -16.06 -6.45 8.38
C GLN A 278 -16.01 -7.92 7.95
N LYS A 279 -15.44 -8.22 6.78
CA LYS A 279 -15.29 -9.61 6.31
C LYS A 279 -14.44 -10.45 7.25
N LEU A 280 -13.38 -9.89 7.84
CA LEU A 280 -12.56 -10.58 8.84
C LEU A 280 -13.28 -10.75 10.19
N GLN A 281 -14.26 -9.90 10.50
CA GLN A 281 -15.12 -10.11 11.67
C GLN A 281 -16.14 -11.23 11.44
N GLU A 282 -16.67 -11.33 10.23
CA GLU A 282 -17.61 -12.38 9.82
C GLU A 282 -16.92 -13.74 9.65
N ASP A 283 -15.71 -13.74 9.09
CA ASP A 283 -14.85 -14.91 8.93
C ASP A 283 -13.39 -14.57 9.31
N PRO A 284 -12.99 -14.81 10.57
CA PRO A 284 -11.63 -14.55 11.04
C PRO A 284 -10.53 -15.33 10.32
N ASN A 285 -10.88 -16.41 9.61
CA ASN A 285 -9.93 -17.22 8.85
C ASN A 285 -9.87 -16.83 7.36
N ALA A 286 -10.67 -15.84 6.94
CA ALA A 286 -10.68 -15.37 5.57
C ALA A 286 -9.32 -14.76 5.19
N VAL A 287 -8.73 -15.24 4.10
CA VAL A 287 -7.54 -14.62 3.50
C VAL A 287 -8.00 -13.59 2.48
N LEU A 288 -7.89 -12.31 2.84
CA LEU A 288 -8.28 -11.19 2.00
C LEU A 288 -7.08 -10.67 1.21
N TYR A 289 -7.34 -10.18 0.00
CA TYR A 289 -6.32 -9.65 -0.89
C TYR A 289 -6.74 -8.27 -1.41
N ILE A 290 -5.76 -7.41 -1.61
CA ILE A 290 -5.90 -6.19 -2.40
C ILE A 290 -5.21 -6.43 -3.74
N ALA A 291 -5.93 -6.12 -4.82
CA ALA A 291 -5.41 -6.19 -6.17
C ALA A 291 -5.01 -4.79 -6.63
N HIS A 292 -3.79 -4.64 -7.17
CA HIS A 292 -3.33 -3.39 -7.77
C HIS A 292 -2.59 -3.67 -9.09
N HIS A 293 -2.58 -2.68 -9.98
CA HIS A 293 -1.76 -2.73 -11.20
C HIS A 293 -0.30 -2.42 -10.84
N GLU A 294 0.65 -3.11 -11.46
CA GLU A 294 2.06 -2.68 -11.52
C GLU A 294 2.25 -1.44 -12.42
#